data_AF-A0A2P7V3P4-F1
#
_entry.id   AF-A0A2P7V3P4-F1
#
_cell.length_a   1.000
_cell.length_b   1.000
_cell.length_c   1.000
_cell.angle_alpha   90.00
_cell.angle_beta   90.00
_cell.angle_gamma   90.00
#
_symmetry.space_group_name_H-M   'P 1'
#
loop_
_entity.id
_entity.type
_entity.pdbx_description
1 polymer ?
#
loop_
_entity_poly.entity_id
_entity_poly.type
_entity_poly.pdbx_seq_one_letter_code
_entity_poly.pdbx_strand_id
1 'polypeptide(L)'
;MNITIQGARVVDVRTSLPRHKTLRYGRRKPSDIRSAALHHSATKSGSPEAFAGYHVSTNGWPGIAYHFVIQKDGTIYWCNDPETISYHVGNSNRHALGICLVGDFRTQQPTAAQIDAANRLIEHLQVQIPSMKQVFGHQEYPGYAWKNCPAFPMGTFRTNYSQFLQKTVGKVDKPMQLPVAIKLNEALLAVTGFLQEGVSMLPVRAVANVVGGKVEWIEQSKDVRVNGKDLNEKVIDGSAYAPARELAAALCLQVEWDGSTNTVILRG
;
A
#
# COMPACT_ATOMS: atom_id res chain seq x y z
N MET A 1 12.15 9.82 8.39
CA MET A 1 11.38 8.60 8.13
C MET A 1 11.02 8.59 6.66
N ASN A 2 11.31 7.50 5.94
CA ASN A 2 10.79 7.30 4.58
C ASN A 2 9.31 6.90 4.70
N ILE A 3 8.40 7.50 3.94
CA ILE A 3 6.95 7.19 3.96
C ILE A 3 6.45 6.59 2.65
N THR A 4 7.36 6.15 1.78
CA THR A 4 6.99 5.40 0.58
C THR A 4 6.56 4.00 0.98
N ILE A 5 5.28 3.68 0.79
CA ILE A 5 4.67 2.39 1.16
C ILE A 5 4.20 1.72 -0.13
N GLN A 6 4.72 0.53 -0.42
CA GLN A 6 4.35 -0.22 -1.61
C GLN A 6 2.84 -0.55 -1.62
N GLY A 7 2.18 -0.25 -2.74
CA GLY A 7 0.74 -0.49 -2.90
C GLY A 7 -0.17 0.50 -2.16
N ALA A 8 0.36 1.54 -1.53
CA ALA A 8 -0.44 2.57 -0.86
C ALA A 8 -0.12 3.97 -1.37
N ARG A 9 -1.16 4.79 -1.57
CA ARG A 9 -1.01 6.21 -1.90
C ARG A 9 -0.84 7.01 -0.62
N VAL A 10 0.34 7.60 -0.42
CA VAL A 10 0.63 8.48 0.72
C VAL A 10 0.76 9.92 0.26
N VAL A 11 0.09 10.84 0.95
CA VAL A 11 0.16 12.29 0.70
C VAL A 11 0.65 12.98 1.97
N ASP A 12 1.78 13.68 1.87
CA ASP A 12 2.31 14.48 2.97
C ASP A 12 1.62 15.84 3.02
N VAL A 13 0.87 16.08 4.10
CA VAL A 13 0.14 17.33 4.32
C VAL A 13 0.61 18.08 5.56
N ARG A 14 1.64 17.60 6.26
CA ARG A 14 2.10 18.14 7.56
C ARG A 14 2.31 19.65 7.57
N THR A 15 2.79 20.21 6.45
CA THR A 15 3.09 21.64 6.29
C THR A 15 1.91 22.47 5.79
N SER A 16 0.86 21.83 5.28
CA SER A 16 -0.32 22.48 4.70
C SER A 16 -1.52 22.58 5.65
N LEU A 17 -1.54 21.76 6.71
CA LEU A 17 -2.67 21.71 7.63
C LEU A 17 -2.76 22.95 8.53
N PRO A 18 -4.00 23.39 8.89
CA PRO A 18 -4.22 24.38 9.92
C PRO A 18 -3.47 24.09 11.22
N ARG A 19 -2.83 25.13 11.77
CA ARG A 19 -2.09 25.08 13.04
C ARG A 19 -2.41 26.31 13.88
N HIS A 20 -2.29 26.17 15.19
CA HIS A 20 -2.43 27.30 16.10
C HIS A 20 -1.27 28.29 15.91
N LYS A 21 -1.56 29.59 16.02
CA LYS A 21 -0.58 30.66 15.80
C LYS A 21 0.66 30.49 16.68
N THR A 22 0.45 30.29 17.98
CA THR A 22 1.53 30.26 18.99
C THR A 22 1.77 28.89 19.65
N LEU A 23 0.74 28.05 19.83
CA LEU A 23 0.88 26.77 20.53
C LEU A 23 1.60 25.74 19.68
N ARG A 24 2.39 24.88 20.32
CA ARG A 24 3.14 23.79 19.69
C ARG A 24 2.95 22.50 20.48
N TYR A 25 2.90 21.38 19.76
CA TYR A 25 2.95 20.08 20.40
C TYR A 25 4.34 19.81 20.98
N GLY A 26 4.38 19.04 22.07
CA GLY A 26 5.62 18.47 22.56
C GLY A 26 6.16 17.41 21.58
N ARG A 27 7.40 16.98 21.83
CA ARG A 27 8.05 15.91 21.08
C ARG A 27 8.52 14.79 22.00
N ARG A 28 8.60 13.57 21.44
CA ARG A 28 9.16 12.37 22.06
C ARG A 28 10.25 11.77 21.17
N LYS A 29 11.08 10.87 21.73
CA LYS A 29 12.02 10.10 20.90
C LYS A 29 11.26 9.05 20.09
N PRO A 30 11.74 8.63 18.92
CA PRO A 30 11.14 7.52 18.18
C PRO A 30 11.01 6.24 19.01
N SER A 31 12.03 5.93 19.84
CA SER A 31 12.03 4.77 20.75
C SER A 31 10.95 4.80 21.84
N ASP A 32 10.37 5.97 22.12
CA ASP A 32 9.28 6.11 23.10
C ASP A 32 7.93 5.70 22.51
N ILE A 33 7.82 5.57 21.20
CA ILE A 33 6.64 5.09 20.49
C ILE A 33 6.57 3.57 20.65
N ARG A 34 5.52 3.11 21.33
CA ARG A 34 5.31 1.69 21.68
C ARG A 34 4.06 1.10 21.04
N SER A 35 3.12 1.94 20.61
CA SER A 35 1.87 1.48 20.03
C SER A 35 1.32 2.39 18.92
N ALA A 36 0.44 1.83 18.10
CA ALA A 36 -0.47 2.56 17.23
C ALA A 36 -1.88 2.56 17.85
N ALA A 37 -2.58 3.68 17.75
CA ALA A 37 -3.96 3.87 18.18
C ALA A 37 -4.85 4.07 16.95
N LEU A 38 -5.74 3.11 16.69
CA LEU A 38 -6.72 3.15 15.61
C LEU A 38 -7.95 3.91 16.09
N HIS A 39 -8.34 4.89 15.30
CA HIS A 39 -9.49 5.76 15.50
C HIS A 39 -10.43 5.69 14.30
N HIS A 40 -11.69 6.03 14.53
CA HIS A 40 -12.55 6.55 13.48
C HIS A 40 -12.68 8.07 13.61
N SER A 41 -13.17 8.75 12.59
CA SER A 41 -13.45 10.19 12.70
C SER A 41 -14.78 10.48 13.41
N ALA A 42 -15.63 9.47 13.63
CA ALA A 42 -17.00 9.60 14.13
C ALA A 42 -17.86 10.53 13.24
N THR A 43 -17.49 10.63 11.96
CA THR A 43 -18.16 11.44 10.94
C THR A 43 -18.34 10.61 9.68
N LYS A 44 -19.45 10.77 8.95
CA LYS A 44 -19.70 10.02 7.70
C LYS A 44 -18.66 10.31 6.61
N SER A 45 -18.05 11.50 6.65
CA SER A 45 -17.00 11.96 5.74
C SER A 45 -16.17 13.06 6.43
N GLY A 46 -15.05 13.42 5.82
CA GLY A 46 -14.20 14.51 6.29
C GLY A 46 -12.85 14.49 5.58
N SER A 47 -11.98 15.43 5.95
CA SER A 47 -10.63 15.54 5.44
C SER A 47 -9.66 15.91 6.57
N PRO A 48 -8.35 15.67 6.40
CA PRO A 48 -7.34 16.14 7.33
C PRO A 48 -7.45 17.64 7.64
N GLU A 49 -7.73 18.48 6.64
CA GLU A 49 -7.87 19.93 6.77
C GLU A 49 -9.07 20.28 7.65
N ALA A 50 -10.22 19.63 7.43
CA ALA A 50 -11.42 19.85 8.24
C ALA A 50 -11.20 19.42 9.70
N PHE A 51 -10.54 18.28 9.92
CA PHE A 51 -10.22 17.81 11.27
C PHE A 51 -9.20 18.72 11.95
N ALA A 52 -8.14 19.14 11.25
CA ALA A 52 -7.16 20.10 11.75
C ALA A 52 -7.83 21.44 12.11
N GLY A 53 -8.70 21.94 11.24
CA GLY A 53 -9.51 23.13 11.47
C GLY A 53 -10.29 23.03 12.77
N TYR A 54 -11.10 21.98 12.94
CA TYR A 54 -11.86 21.75 14.16
C TYR A 54 -10.96 21.66 15.42
N HIS A 55 -9.86 20.90 15.35
CA HIS A 55 -8.94 20.77 16.48
C HIS A 55 -8.30 22.12 16.89
N VAL A 56 -7.96 22.97 15.92
CA VAL A 56 -7.35 24.28 16.20
C VAL A 56 -8.41 25.29 16.63
N SER A 57 -9.49 25.46 15.87
CA SER A 57 -10.48 26.52 16.09
C SER A 57 -11.44 26.23 17.23
N THR A 58 -11.83 24.96 17.40
CA THR A 58 -12.85 24.57 18.38
C THR A 58 -12.21 24.05 19.67
N ASN A 59 -11.19 23.21 19.55
CA ASN A 59 -10.53 22.65 20.75
C ASN A 59 -9.35 23.49 21.25
N GLY A 60 -8.90 24.50 20.49
CA GLY A 60 -7.75 25.34 20.87
C GLY A 60 -6.41 24.59 20.84
N TRP A 61 -6.29 23.49 20.08
CA TRP A 61 -5.09 22.67 20.06
C TRP A 61 -4.02 23.21 19.11
N PRO A 62 -2.73 22.84 19.31
CA PRO A 62 -1.65 23.25 18.41
C PRO A 62 -1.85 22.88 16.92
N GLY A 63 -2.58 21.82 16.62
CA GLY A 63 -2.81 21.31 15.27
C GLY A 63 -3.77 20.13 15.24
N ILE A 64 -3.65 19.27 14.23
CA ILE A 64 -4.44 18.04 14.12
C ILE A 64 -4.02 16.99 15.16
N ALA A 65 -4.98 16.23 15.69
CA ALA A 65 -4.74 15.17 16.66
C ALA A 65 -4.00 13.94 16.12
N TYR A 66 -4.19 13.62 14.84
CA TYR A 66 -3.74 12.36 14.26
C TYR A 66 -2.39 12.49 13.56
N HIS A 67 -1.60 11.43 13.57
CA HIS A 67 -0.36 11.33 12.79
C HIS A 67 -0.69 10.95 11.36
N PHE A 68 -1.69 10.08 11.18
CA PHE A 68 -2.19 9.66 9.88
C PHE A 68 -3.71 9.68 9.81
N VAL A 69 -4.25 10.03 8.64
CA VAL A 69 -5.67 9.95 8.32
C VAL A 69 -5.85 9.11 7.06
N ILE A 70 -6.72 8.10 7.08
CA ILE A 70 -6.96 7.18 5.98
C ILE A 70 -8.36 7.43 5.40
N GLN A 71 -8.40 7.86 4.14
CA GLN A 71 -9.65 8.09 3.42
C GLN A 71 -10.32 6.80 2.96
N LYS A 72 -11.62 6.90 2.62
CA LYS A 72 -12.43 5.76 2.16
C LYS A 72 -11.86 5.03 0.95
N ASP A 73 -11.09 5.71 0.11
CA ASP A 73 -10.39 5.16 -1.06
C ASP A 73 -9.04 4.50 -0.72
N GLY A 74 -8.63 4.48 0.55
CA GLY A 74 -7.35 3.96 1.02
C GLY A 74 -6.19 4.96 0.98
N THR A 75 -6.42 6.22 0.58
CA THR A 75 -5.38 7.25 0.62
C THR A 75 -4.96 7.53 2.06
N ILE A 76 -3.65 7.47 2.33
CA ILE A 76 -3.06 7.80 3.62
C ILE A 76 -2.54 9.24 3.56
N TYR A 77 -3.10 10.12 4.40
CA TYR A 77 -2.57 11.45 4.63
C TYR A 77 -1.63 11.42 5.84
N TRP A 78 -0.40 11.89 5.65
CA TRP A 78 0.58 12.07 6.72
C TRP A 78 0.42 13.48 7.30
N CYS A 79 -0.04 13.54 8.56
CA CYS A 79 -0.57 14.76 9.17
C CYS A 79 0.32 15.35 10.26
N ASN A 80 1.08 14.52 10.98
CA ASN A 80 2.10 14.97 11.95
C ASN A 80 3.35 14.09 11.88
N ASP A 81 4.49 14.63 12.31
CA ASP A 81 5.70 13.83 12.53
C ASP A 81 5.41 12.71 13.54
N PRO A 82 5.92 11.48 13.34
CA PRO A 82 5.76 10.41 14.32
C PRO A 82 6.26 10.76 15.73
N GLU A 83 7.16 11.73 15.86
CA GLU A 83 7.69 12.20 17.14
C GLU A 83 6.80 13.24 17.83
N THR A 84 5.76 13.75 17.17
CA THR A 84 4.83 14.72 17.73
C THR A 84 3.95 14.09 18.80
N ILE A 85 3.88 14.68 19.99
CA ILE A 85 2.95 14.29 21.04
C ILE A 85 1.61 15.03 20.82
N SER A 86 0.83 14.58 19.84
CA SER A 86 -0.50 15.12 19.52
C SER A 86 -1.61 14.54 20.41
N TYR A 87 -2.81 15.10 20.38
CA TYR A 87 -3.84 14.86 21.41
C TYR A 87 -4.95 13.91 20.95
N HIS A 88 -4.72 12.60 20.98
CA HIS A 88 -5.69 11.61 20.47
C HIS A 88 -6.12 10.53 21.48
N VAL A 89 -5.29 10.20 22.48
CA VAL A 89 -5.53 9.15 23.48
C VAL A 89 -4.96 9.51 24.88
N GLY A 90 -5.10 10.78 25.28
CA GLY A 90 -4.78 11.25 26.63
C GLY A 90 -3.36 10.94 27.11
N ASN A 91 -3.23 10.33 28.28
CA ASN A 91 -1.93 10.02 28.88
C ASN A 91 -1.05 9.12 28.00
N SER A 92 -1.66 8.31 27.12
CA SER A 92 -0.94 7.43 26.20
C SER A 92 -0.37 8.16 24.97
N ASN A 93 -0.68 9.43 24.76
CA ASN A 93 -0.11 10.24 23.65
C ASN A 93 1.44 10.27 23.68
N ARG A 94 2.07 10.09 24.85
CA ARG A 94 3.54 10.03 24.96
C ARG A 94 4.15 8.78 24.32
N HIS A 95 3.33 7.76 24.03
CA HIS A 95 3.79 6.45 23.57
C HIS A 95 3.02 5.91 22.36
N ALA A 96 1.97 6.60 21.90
CA ALA A 96 1.10 6.12 20.83
C ALA A 96 1.14 7.00 19.57
N LEU A 97 1.06 6.37 18.40
CA LEU A 97 0.77 7.02 17.12
C LEU A 97 -0.73 6.92 16.80
N GLY A 98 -1.41 8.07 16.69
CA GLY A 98 -2.82 8.12 16.27
C GLY A 98 -3.01 7.95 14.76
N ILE A 99 -3.77 6.93 14.34
CA ILE A 99 -4.18 6.66 12.96
C ILE A 99 -5.71 6.73 12.92
N CYS A 100 -6.27 7.63 12.11
CA CYS A 100 -7.72 7.83 12.00
C CYS A 100 -8.26 7.36 10.65
N LEU A 101 -9.21 6.44 10.65
CA LEU A 101 -9.96 6.05 9.45
C LEU A 101 -11.21 6.93 9.36
N VAL A 102 -11.40 7.60 8.21
CA VAL A 102 -12.56 8.46 8.03
C VAL A 102 -13.83 7.64 7.90
N GLY A 103 -14.77 7.87 8.82
CA GLY A 103 -16.02 7.14 8.90
C GLY A 103 -16.65 7.20 10.29
N ASP A 104 -17.92 6.81 10.34
CA ASP A 104 -18.64 6.55 11.59
C ASP A 104 -18.99 5.06 11.66
N PHE A 105 -18.05 4.27 12.18
CA PHE A 105 -18.18 2.81 12.20
C PHE A 105 -19.16 2.26 13.24
N ARG A 106 -19.86 3.15 13.98
CA ARG A 106 -21.04 2.76 14.76
C ARG A 106 -22.22 2.44 13.84
N THR A 107 -22.21 2.98 12.62
CA THR A 107 -23.30 2.88 11.63
C THR A 107 -22.83 2.43 10.24
N GLN A 108 -21.52 2.32 10.04
CA GLN A 108 -20.88 1.96 8.77
C GLN A 108 -19.79 0.93 9.02
N GLN A 109 -19.30 0.30 7.96
CA GLN A 109 -18.07 -0.49 8.03
C GLN A 109 -16.91 0.25 7.37
N PRO A 110 -15.67 0.08 7.85
CA PRO A 110 -14.49 0.50 7.09
C PRO A 110 -14.48 -0.17 5.71
N THR A 111 -14.02 0.56 4.69
CA THR A 111 -13.87 -0.03 3.35
C THR A 111 -12.68 -1.00 3.32
N ALA A 112 -12.69 -1.94 2.38
CA ALA A 112 -11.55 -2.85 2.18
C ALA A 112 -10.24 -2.07 1.90
N ALA A 113 -10.32 -0.98 1.13
CA ALA A 113 -9.18 -0.10 0.85
C ALA A 113 -8.64 0.60 2.11
N GLN A 114 -9.51 1.01 3.03
CA GLN A 114 -9.10 1.56 4.33
C GLN A 114 -8.37 0.54 5.19
N ILE A 115 -8.87 -0.70 5.23
CA ILE A 115 -8.25 -1.78 6.01
C ILE A 115 -6.90 -2.18 5.43
N ASP A 116 -6.79 -2.32 4.11
CA ASP A 116 -5.52 -2.62 3.42
C ASP A 116 -4.49 -1.51 3.66
N ALA A 117 -4.87 -0.25 3.47
CA ALA A 117 -4.01 0.90 3.74
C ALA A 117 -3.56 0.96 5.21
N ALA A 118 -4.46 0.66 6.15
CA ALA A 118 -4.11 0.61 7.57
C ALA A 118 -3.09 -0.50 7.87
N ASN A 119 -3.27 -1.70 7.30
CA ASN A 119 -2.32 -2.80 7.48
C ASN A 119 -0.92 -2.46 6.94
N ARG A 120 -0.84 -1.96 5.70
CA ARG A 120 0.42 -1.54 5.07
C ARG A 120 1.12 -0.42 5.85
N LEU A 121 0.35 0.56 6.32
CA LEU A 121 0.87 1.65 7.13
C LEU A 121 1.45 1.15 8.45
N ILE A 122 0.74 0.29 9.16
CA ILE A 122 1.19 -0.23 10.45
C ILE A 122 2.43 -1.09 10.26
N GLU A 123 2.46 -1.98 9.27
CA GLU A 123 3.64 -2.78 8.95
C GLU A 123 4.86 -1.88 8.69
N HIS A 124 4.71 -0.90 7.79
CA HIS A 124 5.78 0.04 7.46
C HIS A 124 6.27 0.80 8.69
N LEU A 125 5.36 1.28 9.53
CA LEU A 125 5.71 1.96 10.78
C LEU A 125 6.41 1.03 11.77
N GLN A 126 6.06 -0.25 11.85
CA GLN A 126 6.76 -1.21 12.72
C GLN A 126 8.18 -1.51 12.26
N VAL A 127 8.42 -1.49 10.94
CA VAL A 127 9.79 -1.59 10.39
C VAL A 127 10.60 -0.33 10.72
N GLN A 128 10.02 0.87 10.52
CA GLN A 128 10.71 2.14 10.77
C GLN A 128 10.87 2.45 12.26
N ILE A 129 9.98 1.93 13.11
CA ILE A 129 9.91 2.18 14.55
C ILE A 129 9.78 0.82 15.27
N PRO A 130 10.89 0.07 15.42
CA PRO A 130 10.86 -1.29 15.98
C PRO A 130 10.32 -1.38 17.42
N SER A 131 10.29 -0.26 18.15
CA SER A 131 9.68 -0.17 19.48
C SER A 131 8.14 -0.21 19.45
N MET A 132 7.51 0.12 18.31
CA MET A 132 6.06 0.17 18.15
C MET A 132 5.45 -1.24 18.01
N LYS A 133 5.42 -2.01 19.09
CA LYS A 133 5.01 -3.42 19.05
C LYS A 133 3.51 -3.66 19.07
N GLN A 134 2.72 -2.67 19.52
CA GLN A 134 1.31 -2.88 19.86
C GLN A 134 0.37 -2.09 18.93
N VAL A 135 -0.80 -2.65 18.64
CA VAL A 135 -1.82 -2.03 17.80
C VAL A 135 -3.17 -2.12 18.51
N PHE A 136 -3.71 -0.98 18.90
CA PHE A 136 -4.89 -0.90 19.74
C PHE A 136 -5.94 0.01 19.11
N GLY A 137 -7.22 -0.33 19.30
CA GLY A 137 -8.29 0.64 19.17
C GLY A 137 -8.25 1.62 20.33
N HIS A 138 -8.73 2.84 20.12
CA HIS A 138 -8.78 3.86 21.18
C HIS A 138 -9.42 3.33 22.48
N GLN A 139 -10.50 2.55 22.40
CA GLN A 139 -11.20 1.99 23.56
C GLN A 139 -10.36 1.00 24.39
N GLU A 140 -9.28 0.47 23.82
CA GLU A 140 -8.41 -0.52 24.49
C GLU A 140 -7.30 0.15 25.31
N TYR A 141 -7.18 1.49 25.26
CA TYR A 141 -6.23 2.23 26.08
C TYR A 141 -6.76 2.49 27.50
N PRO A 142 -5.88 2.57 28.52
CA PRO A 142 -6.27 2.88 29.89
C PRO A 142 -7.08 4.18 29.99
N GLY A 143 -8.24 4.13 30.65
CA GLY A 143 -9.14 5.28 30.83
C GLY A 143 -10.09 5.56 29.65
N TYR A 144 -10.05 4.75 28.58
CA TYR A 144 -10.83 4.98 27.36
C TYR A 144 -11.85 3.87 27.02
N ALA A 145 -12.02 2.86 27.88
CA ALA A 145 -12.97 1.75 27.64
C ALA A 145 -14.42 2.19 27.36
N TRP A 146 -14.84 3.35 27.88
CA TRP A 146 -16.17 3.93 27.64
C TRP A 146 -16.34 4.53 26.25
N LYS A 147 -15.24 4.81 25.54
CA LYS A 147 -15.27 5.52 24.27
C LYS A 147 -15.39 4.52 23.14
N ASN A 148 -16.54 4.47 22.47
CA ASN A 148 -16.77 3.59 21.32
C ASN A 148 -15.98 4.05 20.07
N CYS A 149 -14.67 3.79 20.08
CA CYS A 149 -13.72 4.16 19.05
C CYS A 149 -12.62 3.08 19.00
N PRO A 150 -12.29 2.52 17.83
CA PRO A 150 -12.72 2.96 16.51
C PRO A 150 -14.08 2.42 16.04
N ALA A 151 -14.82 1.69 16.89
CA ALA A 151 -16.12 1.10 16.56
C ALA A 151 -16.09 0.08 15.41
N PHE A 152 -14.95 -0.62 15.21
CA PHE A 152 -14.86 -1.80 14.36
C PHE A 152 -14.09 -2.91 15.10
N PRO A 153 -14.23 -4.20 14.73
CA PRO A 153 -13.73 -5.32 15.54
C PRO A 153 -12.20 -5.40 15.52
N MET A 154 -11.54 -4.76 16.49
CA MET A 154 -10.07 -4.72 16.61
C MET A 154 -9.43 -6.10 16.80
N GLY A 155 -10.14 -7.05 17.40
CA GLY A 155 -9.69 -8.45 17.49
C GLY A 155 -9.50 -9.05 16.10
N THR A 156 -10.53 -8.98 15.26
CA THR A 156 -10.48 -9.43 13.86
C THR A 156 -9.44 -8.66 13.05
N PHE A 157 -9.36 -7.33 13.23
CA PHE A 157 -8.35 -6.51 12.58
C PHE A 157 -6.93 -7.01 12.89
N ARG A 158 -6.60 -7.23 14.17
CA ARG A 158 -5.29 -7.74 14.58
C ARG A 158 -5.03 -9.15 14.09
N THR A 159 -6.02 -10.04 14.08
CA THR A 159 -5.86 -11.40 13.53
C THR A 159 -5.50 -11.34 12.05
N ASN A 160 -6.23 -10.54 11.26
CA ASN A 160 -5.98 -10.36 9.84
C ASN A 160 -4.63 -9.66 9.60
N TYR A 161 -4.27 -8.69 10.44
CA TYR A 161 -2.97 -8.04 10.42
C TYR A 161 -1.82 -9.01 10.71
N SER A 162 -1.95 -9.88 11.72
CA SER A 162 -0.94 -10.91 12.00
C SER A 162 -0.76 -11.86 10.81
N GLN A 163 -1.86 -12.22 10.13
CA GLN A 163 -1.78 -12.99 8.88
C GLN A 163 -1.13 -12.19 7.74
N PHE A 164 -1.42 -10.89 7.65
CA PHE A 164 -0.79 -9.98 6.69
C PHE A 164 0.73 -9.94 6.91
N LEU A 165 1.20 -9.79 8.16
CA LEU A 165 2.62 -9.87 8.50
C LEU A 165 3.24 -11.25 8.23
N GLN A 166 2.52 -12.33 8.49
CA GLN A 166 3.01 -13.68 8.21
C GLN A 166 3.15 -13.93 6.70
N LYS A 167 2.29 -13.33 5.89
CA LYS A 167 2.43 -13.34 4.42
C LYS A 167 3.67 -12.57 3.98
N THR A 168 4.00 -11.43 4.60
CA THR A 168 5.17 -10.61 4.23
C THR A 168 6.51 -11.13 4.77
N VAL A 169 6.50 -12.06 5.72
CA VAL A 169 7.69 -12.87 6.10
C VAL A 169 7.97 -14.00 5.08
N GLY A 170 7.05 -14.27 4.17
CA GLY A 170 7.22 -15.22 3.07
C GLY A 170 7.30 -14.53 1.71
N LYS A 171 8.52 -14.08 1.34
CA LYS A 171 8.88 -13.37 0.10
C LYS A 171 8.62 -11.86 0.14
N VAL A 172 9.66 -11.11 -0.21
CA VAL A 172 9.60 -9.70 -0.63
C VAL A 172 8.44 -9.54 -1.61
N ASP A 173 7.47 -8.69 -1.27
CA ASP A 173 6.36 -8.37 -2.16
C ASP A 173 6.93 -7.87 -3.50
N LYS A 174 6.69 -8.66 -4.55
CA LYS A 174 6.98 -8.28 -5.93
C LYS A 174 6.36 -6.91 -6.21
N PRO A 175 7.00 -6.05 -7.01
CA PRO A 175 6.41 -4.78 -7.43
C PRO A 175 4.97 -5.04 -7.90
N MET A 176 4.03 -4.19 -7.48
CA MET A 176 2.62 -4.29 -7.86
C MET A 176 2.53 -4.15 -9.38
N GLN A 177 2.50 -5.30 -10.04
CA GLN A 177 2.60 -5.48 -11.47
C GLN A 177 1.19 -5.40 -12.03
N LEU A 178 0.85 -4.29 -12.67
CA LEU A 178 -0.46 -4.12 -13.33
C LEU A 178 -0.62 -5.25 -14.35
N PRO A 179 -1.69 -6.06 -14.28
CA PRO A 179 -1.86 -7.16 -15.21
C PRO A 179 -2.01 -6.64 -16.63
N VAL A 180 -1.33 -7.29 -17.57
CA VAL A 180 -1.41 -7.02 -19.00
C VAL A 180 -2.06 -8.23 -19.67
N ALA A 181 -3.22 -8.01 -20.31
CA ALA A 181 -3.86 -9.03 -21.12
C ALA A 181 -3.03 -9.31 -22.39
N ILE A 182 -3.07 -10.54 -22.89
CA ILE A 182 -2.31 -10.94 -24.08
C ILE A 182 -3.29 -11.51 -25.10
N LYS A 183 -3.41 -10.86 -26.25
CA LYS A 183 -4.10 -11.39 -27.42
C LYS A 183 -3.08 -11.85 -28.44
N LEU A 184 -3.25 -13.06 -28.96
CA LEU A 184 -2.42 -13.62 -30.01
C LEU A 184 -3.34 -14.05 -31.16
N ASN A 185 -3.15 -13.46 -32.35
CA ASN A 185 -4.04 -13.67 -33.51
C ASN A 185 -5.52 -13.50 -33.14
N GLU A 186 -5.83 -12.42 -32.41
CA GLU A 186 -7.17 -12.07 -31.88
C GLU A 186 -7.74 -13.00 -30.78
N ALA A 187 -7.06 -14.09 -30.43
CA ALA A 187 -7.44 -14.95 -29.31
C ALA A 187 -6.78 -14.50 -27.99
N LEU A 188 -7.59 -14.36 -26.93
CA LEU A 188 -7.08 -14.03 -25.60
C LEU A 188 -6.41 -15.25 -24.95
N LEU A 189 -5.17 -15.11 -24.48
CA LEU A 189 -4.51 -16.15 -23.71
C LEU A 189 -5.05 -16.19 -22.27
N ALA A 190 -5.10 -17.40 -21.70
CA ALA A 190 -5.53 -17.61 -20.30
C ALA A 190 -4.51 -17.10 -19.26
N VAL A 191 -3.31 -16.73 -19.71
CA VAL A 191 -2.24 -16.16 -18.87
C VAL A 191 -2.09 -14.68 -19.15
N THR A 192 -1.73 -13.92 -18.12
CA THR A 192 -1.46 -12.49 -18.22
C THR A 192 0.04 -12.22 -18.12
N GLY A 193 0.49 -11.16 -18.81
CA GLY A 193 1.74 -10.50 -18.51
C GLY A 193 1.56 -9.45 -17.42
N PHE A 194 2.54 -8.58 -17.29
CA PHE A 194 2.44 -7.44 -16.38
C PHE A 194 3.15 -6.20 -16.91
N LEU A 195 2.73 -5.03 -16.43
CA LEU A 195 3.44 -3.78 -16.68
C LEU A 195 4.47 -3.55 -15.56
N GLN A 196 5.72 -3.32 -15.95
CA GLN A 196 6.79 -2.89 -15.06
C GLN A 196 7.49 -1.68 -15.67
N GLU A 197 7.49 -0.55 -14.95
CA GLU A 197 8.17 0.69 -15.37
C GLU A 197 7.78 1.15 -16.79
N GLY A 198 6.51 0.95 -17.17
CA GLY A 198 5.99 1.29 -18.52
C GLY A 198 6.26 0.25 -19.60
N VAL A 199 6.91 -0.87 -19.26
CA VAL A 199 7.19 -1.98 -20.18
C VAL A 199 6.26 -3.15 -19.90
N SER A 200 5.57 -3.62 -20.92
CA SER A 200 4.78 -4.86 -20.85
C SER A 200 5.72 -6.06 -20.88
N MET A 201 5.74 -6.84 -19.81
CA MET A 201 6.52 -8.05 -19.64
C MET A 201 5.61 -9.26 -19.86
N LEU A 202 5.96 -10.12 -20.80
CA LEU A 202 5.15 -11.27 -21.20
C LEU A 202 5.82 -12.59 -20.79
N PRO A 203 5.04 -13.60 -20.35
CA PRO A 203 5.57 -14.93 -20.04
C PRO A 203 6.11 -15.59 -21.32
N VAL A 204 7.44 -15.75 -21.38
CA VAL A 204 8.18 -16.15 -22.59
C VAL A 204 7.66 -17.48 -23.13
N ARG A 205 7.60 -18.50 -22.27
CA ARG A 205 7.19 -19.86 -22.66
C ARG A 205 5.73 -19.92 -23.10
N ALA A 206 4.85 -19.19 -22.43
CA ALA A 206 3.44 -19.24 -22.77
C ALA A 206 3.13 -18.59 -24.12
N VAL A 207 3.81 -17.49 -24.48
CA VAL A 207 3.65 -16.87 -25.80
C VAL A 207 4.34 -17.71 -26.87
N ALA A 208 5.59 -18.13 -26.64
CA ALA A 208 6.37 -18.89 -27.62
C ALA A 208 5.70 -20.23 -27.98
N ASN A 209 5.18 -20.97 -27.00
CA ASN A 209 4.55 -22.26 -27.25
C ASN A 209 3.32 -22.16 -28.17
N VAL A 210 2.54 -21.07 -28.07
CA VAL A 210 1.32 -20.92 -28.88
C VAL A 210 1.65 -20.65 -30.35
N VAL A 211 2.77 -20.01 -30.63
CA VAL A 211 3.25 -19.73 -32.01
C VAL A 211 4.30 -20.73 -32.51
N GLY A 212 4.58 -21.79 -31.75
CA GLY A 212 5.59 -22.80 -32.12
C GLY A 212 7.04 -22.33 -32.02
N GLY A 213 7.32 -21.27 -31.25
CA GLY A 213 8.68 -20.80 -30.97
C GLY A 213 9.46 -21.79 -30.09
N LYS A 214 10.75 -21.95 -30.37
CA LYS A 214 11.64 -22.82 -29.60
C LYS A 214 12.23 -22.06 -28.42
N VAL A 215 11.95 -22.51 -27.21
CA VAL A 215 12.47 -21.93 -25.96
C VAL A 215 13.57 -22.82 -25.39
N GLU A 216 14.75 -22.24 -25.17
CA GLU A 216 15.91 -22.93 -24.61
C GLU A 216 16.34 -22.26 -23.31
N TRP A 217 16.66 -23.07 -22.30
CA TRP A 217 17.21 -22.62 -21.02
C TRP A 217 18.73 -22.79 -21.02
N ILE A 218 19.46 -21.72 -20.74
CA ILE A 218 20.91 -21.73 -20.68
C ILE A 218 21.34 -21.81 -19.21
N GLU A 219 21.67 -23.02 -18.75
CA GLU A 219 21.95 -23.28 -17.33
C GLU A 219 23.16 -22.51 -16.78
N GLN A 220 24.14 -22.21 -17.63
CA GLN A 220 25.39 -21.53 -17.27
C GLN A 220 25.19 -20.04 -16.96
N SER A 221 24.37 -19.35 -17.76
CA SER A 221 24.07 -17.92 -17.57
C SER A 221 22.74 -17.67 -16.86
N LYS A 222 21.92 -18.72 -16.70
CA LYS A 222 20.56 -18.67 -16.15
C LYS A 222 19.60 -17.84 -17.01
N ASP A 223 19.85 -17.86 -18.32
CA ASP A 223 19.09 -17.09 -19.32
C ASP A 223 18.15 -17.98 -20.16
N VAL A 224 17.24 -17.33 -20.89
CA VAL A 224 16.31 -17.94 -21.85
C VAL A 224 16.56 -17.44 -23.26
N ARG A 225 16.72 -18.38 -24.20
CA ARG A 225 16.72 -18.10 -25.63
C ARG A 225 15.40 -18.45 -26.28
N VAL A 226 14.96 -17.62 -27.21
CA VAL A 226 13.81 -17.89 -28.08
C VAL A 226 14.26 -17.86 -29.53
N ASN A 227 14.07 -18.97 -30.25
CA ASN A 227 14.53 -19.15 -31.62
C ASN A 227 16.03 -18.79 -31.81
N GLY A 228 16.86 -19.13 -30.82
CA GLY A 228 18.30 -18.85 -30.83
C GLY A 228 18.69 -17.40 -30.52
N LYS A 229 17.74 -16.52 -30.17
CA LYS A 229 18.02 -15.14 -29.74
C LYS A 229 17.94 -15.02 -28.23
N ASP A 230 18.90 -14.32 -27.64
CA ASP A 230 18.87 -13.90 -26.23
C ASP A 230 17.82 -12.80 -26.03
N LEU A 231 17.13 -12.83 -24.89
CA LEU A 231 16.17 -11.81 -24.48
C LEU A 231 16.70 -11.08 -23.25
N ASN A 232 16.09 -9.94 -22.90
CA ASN A 232 16.31 -9.31 -21.59
C ASN A 232 15.24 -9.76 -20.61
N GLU A 233 15.28 -11.03 -20.22
CA GLU A 233 14.27 -11.63 -19.35
C GLU A 233 14.48 -11.39 -17.86
N LYS A 234 13.37 -11.46 -17.12
CA LYS A 234 13.33 -11.56 -15.66
C LYS A 234 12.67 -12.88 -15.27
N VAL A 235 13.34 -13.65 -14.43
CA VAL A 235 12.76 -14.88 -13.85
C VAL A 235 11.98 -14.53 -12.60
N ILE A 236 10.68 -14.85 -12.60
CA ILE A 236 9.72 -14.52 -11.57
C ILE A 236 8.93 -15.78 -11.23
N ASP A 237 9.05 -16.27 -9.98
CA ASP A 237 8.48 -17.56 -9.53
C ASP A 237 8.73 -18.73 -10.51
N GLY A 238 9.97 -18.85 -11.01
CA GLY A 238 10.37 -19.93 -11.92
C GLY A 238 9.86 -19.80 -13.35
N SER A 239 9.20 -18.68 -13.69
CA SER A 239 8.79 -18.36 -15.06
C SER A 239 9.61 -17.18 -15.60
N ALA A 240 10.11 -17.29 -16.82
CA ALA A 240 10.82 -16.20 -17.49
C ALA A 240 9.82 -15.25 -18.17
N TYR A 241 10.04 -13.95 -17.99
CA TYR A 241 9.26 -12.87 -18.61
C TYR A 241 10.18 -11.96 -19.38
N ALA A 242 9.82 -11.60 -20.61
CA ALA A 242 10.59 -10.68 -21.43
C ALA A 242 9.73 -9.49 -21.90
N PRO A 243 10.34 -8.33 -22.24
CA PRO A 243 9.64 -7.22 -22.85
C PRO A 243 8.85 -7.68 -24.09
N ALA A 244 7.59 -7.28 -24.19
CA ALA A 244 6.67 -7.69 -25.25
C ALA A 244 7.26 -7.50 -26.65
N ARG A 245 7.96 -6.37 -26.86
CA ARG A 245 8.58 -6.03 -28.14
C ARG A 245 9.75 -6.95 -28.50
N GLU A 246 10.60 -7.28 -27.53
CA GLU A 246 11.74 -8.18 -27.74
C GLU A 246 11.27 -9.60 -28.01
N LEU A 247 10.30 -10.08 -27.22
CA LEU A 247 9.72 -11.40 -27.41
C LEU A 247 9.02 -11.52 -28.77
N ALA A 248 8.25 -10.50 -29.18
CA ALA A 248 7.63 -10.46 -30.49
C ALA A 248 8.68 -10.50 -31.62
N ALA A 249 9.76 -9.71 -31.51
CA ALA A 249 10.85 -9.71 -32.48
C ALA A 249 11.61 -11.04 -32.56
N ALA A 250 11.72 -11.78 -31.45
CA ALA A 250 12.31 -13.11 -31.44
C ALA A 250 11.41 -14.18 -32.07
N LEU A 251 10.10 -14.00 -31.97
CA LEU A 251 9.08 -14.88 -32.53
C LEU A 251 8.60 -14.45 -33.94
N CYS A 252 9.18 -13.39 -34.51
CA CYS A 252 8.77 -12.80 -35.79
C CYS A 252 7.29 -12.34 -35.81
N LEU A 253 6.79 -11.83 -34.69
CA LEU A 253 5.43 -11.31 -34.54
C LEU A 253 5.42 -9.78 -34.60
N GLN A 254 4.32 -9.22 -35.12
CA GLN A 254 3.94 -7.83 -34.90
C GLN A 254 3.39 -7.65 -33.49
N VAL A 255 3.64 -6.48 -32.88
CA VAL A 255 3.18 -6.15 -31.52
C VAL A 255 2.50 -4.79 -31.50
N GLU A 256 1.32 -4.75 -30.90
CA GLU A 256 0.51 -3.56 -30.71
C GLU A 256 0.08 -3.48 -29.23
N TRP A 257 -0.09 -2.26 -28.74
CA TRP A 257 -0.55 -1.98 -27.38
C TRP A 257 -1.91 -1.27 -27.43
N ASP A 258 -2.91 -1.89 -26.81
CA ASP A 258 -4.20 -1.25 -26.54
C ASP A 258 -4.21 -0.74 -25.08
N GLY A 259 -3.99 0.57 -24.94
CA GLY A 259 -3.96 1.24 -23.64
C GLY A 259 -5.33 1.39 -22.96
N SER A 260 -6.44 1.18 -23.68
CA SER A 260 -7.79 1.24 -23.08
C SER A 260 -8.12 -0.01 -22.27
N THR A 261 -7.56 -1.16 -22.69
CA THR A 261 -7.79 -2.46 -22.05
C THR A 261 -6.53 -3.03 -21.39
N ASN A 262 -5.41 -2.32 -21.45
CA ASN A 262 -4.08 -2.82 -21.04
C ASN A 262 -3.73 -4.16 -21.70
N THR A 263 -3.94 -4.24 -23.02
CA THR A 263 -3.73 -5.48 -23.79
C THR A 263 -2.53 -5.34 -24.71
N VAL A 264 -1.63 -6.32 -24.68
CA VAL A 264 -0.66 -6.54 -25.76
C VAL A 264 -1.29 -7.45 -26.80
N ILE A 265 -1.32 -6.98 -28.05
CA ILE A 265 -1.83 -7.72 -29.20
C ILE A 265 -0.62 -8.16 -30.04
N LEU A 266 -0.48 -9.46 -30.23
CA LEU A 266 0.55 -10.10 -31.02
C LEU A 266 -0.07 -10.72 -32.28
N ARG A 267 0.54 -10.50 -33.45
CA ARG A 267 0.07 -11.04 -34.73
C ARG A 267 1.23 -11.66 -35.49
N GLY A 268 1.08 -12.91 -35.92
CA GLY A 268 2.06 -13.67 -36.70
C GLY A 268 1.67 -13.83 -38.16
#